data_AF-A0A1H6FAX0-F1
#
_entry.id   AF-A0A1H6FAX0-F1
#
_cell.length_a   1.000
_cell.length_b   1.000
_cell.length_c   1.000
_cell.angle_alpha   90.00
_cell.angle_beta   90.00
_cell.angle_gamma   90.00
#
_symmetry.space_group_name_H-M   'P 1'
#
loop_
_entity.id
_entity.type
_entity.pdbx_description
1 polymer ?
#
loop_
_entity_poly.entity_id
_entity_poly.type
_entity_poly.pdbx_seq_one_letter_code
_entity_poly.pdbx_strand_id
1 'polypeptide(L)'
;MATFIQNNQKVGRQYNIEGDFHQKNSNNSINISGGNVGVANTGDNANIQIDTQNIGNLDVNDSSKSELEELVAQLTTELQNLSKTQQKQAQEISELTESLLEEAAKDKPKQSLLKVTSTGLLEAAKAIMGVLPTAAKIVPKIVKLIVGS
;
A
#
# COMPACT_ATOMS: atom_id res chain seq x y z
N MET A 1 -21.94 -38.62 -36.78
CA MET A 1 -22.48 -38.39 -35.42
C MET A 1 -21.33 -38.61 -34.45
N ALA A 2 -20.88 -37.69 -33.59
CA ALA A 2 -21.54 -36.55 -32.97
C ALA A 2 -20.58 -35.33 -32.84
N THR A 3 -21.21 -34.16 -32.74
CA THR A 3 -20.64 -32.82 -32.54
C THR A 3 -20.07 -32.66 -31.13
N PHE A 4 -18.91 -31.99 -30.97
CA PHE A 4 -18.42 -31.52 -29.67
C PHE A 4 -18.20 -29.99 -29.71
N ILE A 5 -18.77 -29.33 -28.69
CA ILE A 5 -18.85 -27.86 -28.52
C ILE A 5 -17.58 -27.31 -27.83
N GLN A 6 -17.24 -26.07 -28.18
CA GLN A 6 -16.11 -25.21 -27.74
C GLN A 6 -15.79 -25.21 -26.23
N ASN A 7 -14.53 -24.97 -25.86
CA ASN A 7 -14.16 -23.76 -25.10
C ASN A 7 -12.65 -23.47 -25.04
N ASN A 8 -12.37 -22.18 -25.01
CA ASN A 8 -11.13 -21.46 -25.29
C ASN A 8 -10.18 -21.44 -24.07
N GLN A 9 -8.98 -22.04 -24.11
CA GLN A 9 -7.90 -21.69 -23.16
C GLN A 9 -6.49 -21.72 -23.81
N LYS A 10 -5.83 -20.56 -23.72
CA LYS A 10 -4.53 -20.22 -24.28
C LYS A 10 -3.40 -21.10 -23.72
N VAL A 11 -2.59 -21.61 -24.64
CA VAL A 11 -1.29 -22.26 -24.45
C VAL A 11 -0.30 -21.40 -23.66
N GLY A 12 0.47 -22.02 -22.77
CA GLY A 12 1.68 -21.44 -22.16
C GLY A 12 2.64 -22.51 -21.68
N ARG A 13 3.78 -22.66 -22.38
CA ARG A 13 4.84 -23.66 -22.17
C ARG A 13 5.53 -23.52 -20.79
N GLN A 14 6.04 -24.63 -20.25
CA GLN A 14 6.94 -24.70 -19.10
C GLN A 14 8.41 -24.53 -19.54
N TYR A 15 9.21 -23.81 -18.75
CA TYR A 15 10.68 -23.81 -18.82
C TYR A 15 11.23 -24.08 -17.42
N ASN A 16 12.16 -25.05 -17.32
CA ASN A 16 13.01 -25.25 -16.15
C ASN A 16 13.94 -24.04 -16.03
N ILE A 17 13.94 -23.36 -14.88
CA ILE A 17 14.88 -22.28 -14.57
C ILE A 17 15.55 -22.65 -13.25
N GLU A 18 16.85 -22.92 -13.31
CA GLU A 18 17.70 -23.01 -12.13
C GLU A 18 17.84 -21.60 -11.54
N GLY A 19 17.11 -21.36 -10.44
CA GLY A 19 17.34 -20.24 -9.52
C GLY A 19 16.69 -18.91 -9.86
N ASP A 20 15.37 -18.86 -10.06
CA ASP A 20 14.59 -17.62 -10.09
C ASP A 20 13.11 -17.94 -9.74
N PHE A 21 12.51 -17.23 -8.77
CA PHE A 21 11.14 -17.53 -8.31
C PHE A 21 10.11 -16.89 -9.24
N HIS A 22 9.78 -17.57 -10.34
CA HIS A 22 8.68 -17.16 -11.23
C HIS A 22 7.33 -17.64 -10.70
N GLN A 23 6.65 -16.83 -9.88
CA GLN A 23 5.22 -17.03 -9.63
C GLN A 23 4.42 -16.51 -10.83
N LYS A 24 3.98 -17.43 -11.69
CA LYS A 24 3.16 -17.15 -12.87
C LYS A 24 1.68 -17.13 -12.49
N ASN A 25 1.14 -15.95 -12.16
CA ASN A 25 -0.30 -15.69 -12.29
C ASN A 25 -0.52 -15.03 -13.66
N SER A 26 -1.43 -15.56 -14.46
CA SER A 26 -1.51 -15.35 -15.92
C SER A 26 -1.84 -13.93 -16.42
N ASN A 27 -1.67 -12.87 -15.62
CA ASN A 27 -1.82 -11.48 -16.10
C ASN A 27 -0.84 -10.45 -15.50
N ASN A 28 0.17 -10.83 -14.71
CA ASN A 28 1.21 -9.87 -14.29
C ASN A 28 2.52 -10.60 -13.95
N SER A 29 3.62 -10.30 -14.65
CA SER A 29 4.95 -10.79 -14.31
C SER A 29 5.70 -9.72 -13.55
N ILE A 30 5.95 -9.95 -12.27
CA ILE A 30 6.67 -9.00 -11.42
C ILE A 30 8.08 -9.56 -11.19
N ASN A 31 9.07 -8.83 -11.71
CA ASN A 31 10.49 -9.14 -11.51
C ASN A 31 10.99 -8.30 -10.32
N ILE A 32 11.35 -8.94 -9.21
CA ILE A 32 11.81 -8.23 -8.00
C ILE A 32 13.20 -8.73 -7.63
N SER A 33 14.21 -7.96 -8.03
CA SER A 33 15.58 -8.11 -7.53
C SER A 33 15.99 -6.78 -6.87
N GLY A 34 16.09 -6.78 -5.54
CA GLY A 34 16.80 -5.75 -4.77
C GLY A 34 16.14 -4.38 -4.61
N GLY A 35 14.84 -4.23 -4.83
CA GLY A 35 14.11 -2.99 -4.55
C GLY A 35 12.66 -3.25 -4.14
N ASN A 36 12.09 -2.39 -3.29
CA ASN A 36 10.68 -2.45 -2.89
C ASN A 36 9.81 -2.42 -4.15
N VAL A 37 8.87 -3.36 -4.26
CA VAL A 37 7.89 -3.36 -5.34
C VAL A 37 6.53 -3.05 -4.79
N GLY A 38 6.14 -1.79 -4.97
CA GLY A 38 4.75 -1.36 -4.86
C GLY A 38 3.94 -1.99 -5.99
N VAL A 39 3.22 -3.08 -5.69
CA VAL A 39 2.20 -3.61 -6.60
C VAL A 39 0.93 -2.79 -6.40
N ALA A 40 0.76 -1.72 -7.19
CA ALA A 40 -0.50 -1.00 -7.24
C ALA A 40 -1.56 -1.90 -7.90
N ASN A 41 -2.37 -2.59 -7.09
CA ASN A 41 -3.40 -3.49 -7.59
C ASN A 41 -4.53 -2.68 -8.25
N THR A 42 -4.45 -2.46 -9.57
CA THR A 42 -5.38 -1.61 -10.35
C THR A 42 -6.65 -2.38 -10.78
N GLY A 43 -7.35 -3.04 -9.86
CA GLY A 43 -8.60 -3.76 -10.16
C GLY A 43 -9.59 -3.75 -8.98
N ASP A 44 -10.87 -4.05 -9.25
CA ASP A 44 -12.04 -4.12 -8.32
C ASP A 44 -11.86 -4.94 -7.01
N ASN A 45 -10.66 -5.47 -6.79
CA ASN A 45 -10.20 -6.23 -5.63
C ASN A 45 -8.84 -5.66 -5.16
N ALA A 46 -8.69 -4.34 -5.10
CA ALA A 46 -7.47 -3.69 -4.63
C ALA A 46 -7.17 -4.19 -3.21
N ASN A 47 -6.13 -5.02 -3.08
CA ASN A 47 -5.64 -5.42 -1.78
C ASN A 47 -4.93 -4.20 -1.21
N ILE A 48 -5.60 -3.46 -0.34
CA ILE A 48 -4.99 -2.29 0.29
C ILE A 48 -3.84 -2.82 1.15
N GLN A 49 -2.61 -2.47 0.76
CA GLN A 49 -1.40 -2.84 1.47
C GLN A 49 -0.54 -1.59 1.53
N ILE A 50 -0.08 -1.25 2.74
CA ILE A 50 0.82 -0.13 2.97
C ILE A 50 2.19 -0.73 3.23
N ASP A 51 3.18 -0.31 2.45
CA ASP A 51 4.56 -0.72 2.65
C ASP A 51 5.17 -0.11 3.93
N THR A 52 5.49 -0.97 4.90
CA THR A 52 6.13 -0.58 6.16
C THR A 52 7.66 -0.66 6.12
N GLN A 53 8.27 -1.17 5.04
CA GLN A 53 9.72 -1.43 5.05
C GLN A 53 10.57 -0.15 5.09
N ASN A 54 9.98 1.01 4.76
CA ASN A 54 10.59 2.32 4.94
C ASN A 54 10.64 2.80 6.41
N ILE A 55 9.83 2.23 7.32
CA ILE A 55 9.79 2.63 8.73
C ILE A 55 11.13 2.37 9.43
N GLY A 56 11.82 1.28 9.06
CA GLY A 56 13.14 0.95 9.59
C GLY A 56 14.19 2.03 9.32
N ASN A 57 14.04 2.77 8.22
CA ASN A 57 14.98 3.80 7.76
C ASN A 57 14.68 5.20 8.30
N LEU A 58 13.57 5.38 9.04
CA LEU A 58 13.23 6.67 9.63
C LEU A 58 14.22 7.08 10.72
N ASP A 59 14.56 8.36 10.75
CA ASP A 59 15.36 8.98 11.82
C ASP A 59 14.46 9.33 13.03
N VAL A 60 13.90 8.28 13.63
CA VAL A 60 13.10 8.33 14.86
C VAL A 60 13.52 7.18 15.79
N ASN A 61 13.18 7.27 17.08
CA ASN A 61 13.53 6.21 18.03
C ASN A 61 12.77 4.89 17.77
N ASP A 62 13.29 3.77 18.25
CA ASP A 62 12.70 2.44 18.03
C ASP A 62 11.27 2.32 18.56
N SER A 63 10.96 3.04 19.65
CA SER A 63 9.59 3.10 20.20
C SER A 63 8.62 3.75 19.21
N SER A 64 9.01 4.86 18.56
CA SER A 64 8.19 5.52 17.53
C SER A 64 8.06 4.66 16.28
N LYS A 65 9.11 3.91 15.90
CA LYS A 65 9.05 2.98 14.77
C LYS A 65 8.03 1.88 15.02
N SER A 66 8.09 1.23 16.19
CA SER A 66 7.15 0.18 16.56
C SER A 66 5.70 0.70 16.66
N GLU A 67 5.52 1.89 17.24
CA GLU A 67 4.19 2.54 17.27
C GLU A 67 3.69 2.86 15.85
N LEU A 68 4.58 3.32 14.97
CA LEU A 68 4.24 3.62 13.59
C LEU A 68 3.86 2.37 12.79
N GLU A 69 4.58 1.26 12.96
CA GLU A 69 4.23 -0.03 12.37
C GLU A 69 2.85 -0.51 12.83
N GLU A 70 2.56 -0.40 14.13
CA GLU A 70 1.26 -0.79 14.67
C GLU A 70 0.13 0.09 14.13
N LEU A 71 0.34 1.40 14.06
CA LEU A 71 -0.64 2.35 13.52
C LEU A 71 -0.87 2.13 12.02
N VAL A 72 0.18 1.88 11.24
CA VAL A 72 0.06 1.58 9.80
C VAL A 72 -0.67 0.27 9.60
N ALA A 73 -0.36 -0.78 10.37
CA ALA A 73 -1.07 -2.06 10.29
C ALA A 73 -2.56 -1.93 10.66
N GLN A 74 -2.89 -1.16 11.70
CA GLN A 74 -4.27 -0.83 12.05
C GLN A 74 -4.96 -0.06 10.91
N LEU A 75 -4.29 0.94 10.34
CA LEU A 75 -4.83 1.69 9.20
C LEU A 75 -5.12 0.76 8.02
N THR A 76 -4.17 -0.08 7.62
CA THR A 76 -4.36 -1.04 6.52
C THR A 76 -5.54 -1.97 6.77
N THR A 77 -5.65 -2.54 7.98
CA THR A 77 -6.74 -3.43 8.37
C THR A 77 -8.10 -2.74 8.23
N GLU A 78 -8.19 -1.51 8.70
CA GLU A 78 -9.40 -0.72 8.59
C GLU A 78 -9.74 -0.39 7.13
N LEU A 79 -8.76 0.02 6.33
CA LEU A 79 -8.96 0.33 4.92
C LEU A 79 -9.39 -0.89 4.09
N GLN A 80 -8.95 -2.10 4.46
CA GLN A 80 -9.41 -3.35 3.84
C GLN A 80 -10.88 -3.67 4.15
N ASN A 81 -11.41 -3.18 5.28
CA ASN A 81 -12.81 -3.36 5.65
C ASN A 81 -13.78 -2.40 4.92
N LEU A 82 -13.25 -1.48 4.10
CA LEU A 82 -14.08 -0.52 3.37
C LEU A 82 -14.86 -1.19 2.23
N SER A 83 -16.07 -0.68 2.01
CA SER A 83 -16.92 -1.11 0.90
C SER A 83 -16.33 -0.72 -0.45
N LYS A 84 -16.71 -1.41 -1.54
CA LYS A 84 -16.21 -1.13 -2.89
C LYS A 84 -16.38 0.33 -3.33
N THR A 85 -17.44 1.00 -2.89
CA THR A 85 -17.71 2.41 -3.18
C THR A 85 -16.69 3.36 -2.53
N GLN A 86 -15.95 2.88 -1.53
CA GLN A 86 -14.95 3.61 -0.76
C GLN A 86 -13.52 3.11 -1.02
N GLN A 87 -13.35 2.07 -1.85
CA GLN A 87 -12.03 1.53 -2.18
C GLN A 87 -11.11 2.59 -2.79
N LYS A 88 -11.66 3.52 -3.56
CA LYS A 88 -10.86 4.61 -4.14
C LYS A 88 -10.23 5.48 -3.05
N GLN A 89 -11.04 5.91 -2.07
CA GLN A 89 -10.56 6.68 -0.92
C GLN A 89 -9.58 5.86 -0.06
N ALA A 90 -9.83 4.56 0.07
CA ALA A 90 -8.93 3.65 0.77
C ALA A 90 -7.55 3.59 0.10
N GLN A 91 -7.55 3.47 -1.22
CA GLN A 91 -6.33 3.45 -2.03
C GLN A 91 -5.60 4.79 -1.94
N GLU A 92 -6.31 5.92 -2.06
CA GLU A 92 -5.72 7.25 -1.91
C GLU A 92 -5.03 7.41 -0.54
N ILE A 93 -5.65 6.95 0.55
CA ILE A 93 -5.04 6.99 1.89
C ILE A 93 -3.81 6.09 1.98
N SER A 94 -3.87 4.90 1.38
CA SER A 94 -2.74 3.96 1.33
C SER A 94 -1.55 4.61 0.61
N GLU A 95 -1.77 5.10 -0.62
CA GLU A 95 -0.74 5.71 -1.48
C GLU A 95 -0.12 6.95 -0.82
N LEU A 96 -0.94 7.78 -0.16
CA LEU A 96 -0.47 8.95 0.59
C LEU A 96 0.34 8.55 1.83
N THR A 97 -0.05 7.48 2.53
CA THR A 97 0.70 6.95 3.68
C THR A 97 2.06 6.43 3.25
N GLU A 98 2.11 5.63 2.18
CA GLU A 98 3.36 5.12 1.61
C GLU A 98 4.27 6.26 1.14
N SER A 99 3.71 7.23 0.42
CA SER A 99 4.47 8.41 -0.03
C SER A 99 5.05 9.21 1.14
N LEU A 100 4.31 9.30 2.25
CA LEU A 100 4.78 9.98 3.46
C LEU A 100 5.94 9.21 4.11
N LEU A 101 5.80 7.88 4.23
CA LEU A 101 6.84 7.01 4.78
C LEU A 101 8.09 7.01 3.91
N GLU A 102 7.94 6.92 2.59
CA GLU A 102 9.06 6.97 1.64
C GLU A 102 9.79 8.30 1.71
N GLU A 103 9.06 9.42 1.68
CA GLU A 103 9.69 10.74 1.75
C GLU A 103 10.41 10.96 3.09
N ALA A 104 9.84 10.47 4.19
CA ALA A 104 10.44 10.57 5.51
C ALA A 104 11.65 9.65 5.72
N ALA A 105 11.71 8.54 5.00
CA ALA A 105 12.82 7.59 5.04
C ALA A 105 14.02 8.01 4.17
N LYS A 106 13.89 9.08 3.38
CA LYS A 106 15.01 9.64 2.60
C LYS A 106 16.04 10.28 3.53
N ASP A 107 17.32 10.18 3.15
CA ASP A 107 18.44 10.83 3.85
C ASP A 107 18.20 12.35 4.06
N LYS A 108 17.54 12.99 3.09
CA LYS A 108 17.12 14.40 3.16
C LYS A 108 15.65 14.53 2.80
N PRO A 109 14.74 14.40 3.78
CA PRO A 109 13.32 14.53 3.53
C PRO A 109 12.98 15.96 3.11
N LYS A 110 12.24 16.12 2.01
CA LYS A 110 11.74 17.43 1.58
C LYS A 110 10.56 17.82 2.46
N GLN A 111 10.82 18.73 3.40
CA GLN A 111 9.83 19.27 4.33
C GLN A 111 8.54 19.77 3.64
N SER A 112 8.66 20.39 2.46
CA SER A 112 7.48 20.82 1.69
C SER A 112 6.63 19.65 1.21
N LEU A 113 7.25 18.53 0.78
CA LEU A 113 6.53 17.34 0.37
C LEU A 113 5.90 16.64 1.58
N LEU A 114 6.65 16.48 2.67
CA LEU A 114 6.09 15.92 3.91
C LEU A 114 4.83 16.67 4.35
N LYS A 115 4.85 18.01 4.33
CA LYS A 115 3.69 18.84 4.68
C LYS A 115 2.51 18.68 3.72
N VAL A 116 2.78 18.66 2.41
CA VAL A 116 1.72 18.51 1.40
C VAL A 116 1.10 17.12 1.50
N THR A 117 1.92 16.08 1.57
CA THR A 117 1.47 14.68 1.69
C THR A 117 0.74 14.47 3.01
N SER A 118 1.24 14.98 4.12
CA SER A 118 0.57 14.88 5.42
C SER A 118 -0.78 15.59 5.43
N THR A 119 -0.87 16.75 4.79
CA THR A 119 -2.13 17.50 4.67
C THR A 119 -3.13 16.72 3.80
N GLY A 120 -2.71 16.25 2.63
CA GLY A 120 -3.55 15.42 1.76
C GLY A 120 -4.03 14.15 2.45
N LEU A 121 -3.15 13.48 3.22
CA LEU A 121 -3.50 12.28 3.98
C LEU A 121 -4.55 12.58 5.05
N LEU A 122 -4.41 13.70 5.77
CA LEU A 122 -5.39 14.15 6.76
C LEU A 122 -6.75 14.48 6.11
N GLU A 123 -6.75 15.11 4.93
CA GLU A 123 -7.98 15.41 4.20
C GLU A 123 -8.66 14.14 3.68
N ALA A 124 -7.91 13.19 3.14
CA ALA A 124 -8.41 11.89 2.71
C ALA A 124 -9.02 11.10 3.88
N ALA A 125 -8.36 11.10 5.04
CA ALA A 125 -8.88 10.49 6.25
C ALA A 125 -10.17 11.16 6.76
N LYS A 126 -10.28 12.49 6.63
CA LYS A 126 -11.51 13.23 6.95
C LYS A 126 -12.65 12.87 6.00
N ALA A 127 -12.36 12.68 4.71
CA ALA A 127 -13.37 12.33 3.71
C ALA A 127 -14.04 10.97 4.02
N ILE A 128 -13.32 10.06 4.67
CA ILE A 128 -13.86 8.77 5.10
C ILE A 128 -14.25 8.72 6.58
N MET A 129 -14.18 9.82 7.33
CA MET A 129 -14.47 9.82 8.78
C MET A 129 -15.90 9.36 9.10
N GLY A 130 -16.86 9.67 8.23
CA GLY A 130 -18.26 9.25 8.41
C GLY A 130 -18.50 7.75 8.23
N VAL A 131 -17.54 7.03 7.63
CA VAL A 131 -17.65 5.61 7.30
C VAL A 131 -16.61 4.77 8.02
N LEU A 132 -15.47 5.37 8.33
CA LEU A 132 -14.36 4.75 9.04
C LEU A 132 -13.71 5.78 9.99
N PRO A 133 -14.33 5.99 11.17
CA PRO A 133 -13.85 6.96 12.14
C PRO A 133 -12.51 6.58 12.77
N THR A 134 -12.12 5.30 12.71
CA THR A 134 -10.84 4.81 13.23
C THR A 134 -9.67 5.35 12.42
N ALA A 135 -9.71 5.31 11.08
CA ALA A 135 -8.66 5.87 10.22
C ALA A 135 -8.47 7.37 10.46
N ALA A 136 -9.56 8.11 10.66
CA ALA A 136 -9.50 9.53 10.99
C ALA A 136 -8.81 9.81 12.35
N LYS A 137 -8.72 8.83 13.25
CA LYS A 137 -7.97 8.91 14.52
C LYS A 137 -6.54 8.39 14.40
N ILE A 138 -6.30 7.41 13.53
CA ILE A 138 -4.98 6.79 13.31
C ILE A 138 -4.08 7.69 12.47
N VAL A 139 -4.59 8.22 11.35
CA VAL A 139 -3.82 9.03 10.41
C VAL A 139 -3.12 10.23 11.07
N PRO A 140 -3.77 11.02 11.94
CA PRO A 140 -3.10 12.11 12.64
C PRO A 140 -1.93 11.64 13.52
N LYS A 141 -2.00 10.44 14.10
CA LYS A 141 -0.91 9.87 14.90
C LYS A 141 0.28 9.50 14.02
N ILE A 142 0.03 8.85 12.88
CA ILE A 142 1.05 8.53 11.87
C ILE A 142 1.78 9.81 11.43
N VAL A 143 1.02 10.85 11.03
CA VAL A 143 1.58 12.14 10.63
C VAL A 143 2.43 12.76 11.73
N LYS A 144 1.95 12.72 12.99
CA LYS A 144 2.66 13.29 14.14
C LYS A 144 4.01 12.60 14.39
N LEU A 145 4.06 11.27 14.27
CA LEU A 145 5.30 10.51 14.47
C LEU A 145 6.34 10.78 13.37
N ILE A 146 5.89 11.07 12.15
CA ILE A 146 6.76 11.27 10.99
C ILE A 146 7.24 12.73 10.86
N VAL A 147 6.30 13.69 10.93
CA VAL A 147 6.58 15.11 10.65
C VAL A 147 7.02 15.87 11.91
N GLY A 148 6.75 15.30 13.09
CA GLY A 148 6.88 16.03 14.36
C GLY A 148 5.71 16.99 14.56
N SER A 149 5.48 17.39 15.82
CA SER A 149 4.45 18.39 16.19
C SER A 149 4.98 19.81 16.05
#